data_AF-A0AAX0QVS5-F1
#
_entry.id   AF-A0AAX0QVS5-F1
#
_cell.length_a   1.000
_cell.length_b   1.000
_cell.length_c   1.000
_cell.angle_alpha   90.00
_cell.angle_beta   90.00
_cell.angle_gamma   90.00
#
_symmetry.space_group_name_H-M   'P 1'
#
loop_
_entity.id
_entity.type
_entity.pdbx_description
1 polymer ?
#
loop_
_entity_poly.entity_id
_entity_poly.type
_entity_poly.pdbx_seq_one_letter_code
_entity_poly.pdbx_strand_id
1 'polypeptide(L)'
;MSHIVKKLDSNEIEQLIQRLQVDTQNLPTGMRARAKYEGVTISIYNSQKVMFQGKNAETLWHKLIGHSESKSLVKSISKKKQATSTHRIRYNAHSCIGSDEAGSGDYFGPLTVCACYVSAQHVPILKELGVDDSKRLTDKKIVALAEQLVTFLPHSLLVLDNPKYNERKQLGWSQVKMKAVLHNECIKNVLKKVDATEVDYIVIDQFAKQEIYEHYALGAIPERQKTQFETKGESKSLAIAAASIISRYAFVKHMDQLSKCYRIEILKGASHKVDVTAAKVIEKYGLEVLDGMSKSHFSNRNKALALVNSKR
;
A
#
# COMPACT_ATOMS: atom_id res chain seq x y z
N MET A 1 -28.06 -4.06 -0.29
CA MET A 1 -27.76 -5.45 -0.72
C MET A 1 -26.52 -5.89 0.05
N SER A 2 -26.65 -6.91 0.90
CA SER A 2 -25.52 -7.47 1.66
C SER A 2 -24.65 -8.34 0.76
N HIS A 3 -23.35 -8.34 1.03
CA HIS A 3 -22.40 -9.24 0.38
C HIS A 3 -21.34 -9.69 1.40
N ILE A 4 -20.90 -10.94 1.30
CA ILE A 4 -19.83 -11.51 2.12
C ILE A 4 -18.79 -12.15 1.20
N VAL A 5 -17.51 -11.85 1.47
CA VAL A 5 -16.38 -12.42 0.73
C VAL A 5 -15.48 -13.16 1.70
N LYS A 6 -15.22 -14.43 1.42
CA LYS A 6 -14.34 -15.29 2.23
C LYS A 6 -13.35 -16.01 1.33
N LYS A 7 -12.25 -16.45 1.91
CA LYS A 7 -11.28 -17.32 1.25
C LYS A 7 -11.51 -18.73 1.78
N LEU A 8 -11.77 -19.67 0.88
CA LEU A 8 -11.96 -21.09 1.19
C LEU A 8 -10.74 -21.86 0.72
N ASP A 9 -10.48 -23.04 1.27
CA ASP A 9 -9.47 -23.94 0.69
C ASP A 9 -10.01 -24.61 -0.60
N SER A 10 -9.11 -25.27 -1.34
CA SER A 10 -9.48 -25.90 -2.62
C SER A 10 -10.54 -27.02 -2.46
N ASN A 11 -10.53 -27.74 -1.33
CA ASN A 11 -11.44 -28.85 -1.06
C ASN A 11 -12.84 -28.33 -0.69
N GLU A 12 -12.91 -27.30 0.15
CA GLU A 12 -14.15 -26.59 0.47
C GLU A 12 -14.80 -25.98 -0.78
N ILE A 13 -13.99 -25.43 -1.69
CA ILE A 13 -14.48 -24.91 -2.98
C ILE A 13 -15.03 -26.04 -3.85
N GLU A 14 -14.36 -27.18 -3.92
CA GLU A 14 -14.84 -28.32 -4.70
C GLU A 14 -16.15 -28.90 -4.14
N GLN A 15 -16.25 -29.01 -2.81
CA GLN A 15 -17.50 -29.41 -2.14
C GLN A 15 -18.63 -28.40 -2.40
N LEU A 16 -18.31 -27.11 -2.36
CA LEU A 16 -19.28 -26.05 -2.65
C LEU A 16 -19.73 -26.08 -4.12
N ILE A 17 -18.80 -26.33 -5.06
CA ILE A 17 -19.09 -26.50 -6.49
C ILE A 17 -19.95 -27.75 -6.73
N GLN A 18 -19.70 -28.87 -6.04
CA GLN A 18 -20.52 -30.08 -6.18
C GLN A 18 -21.94 -29.92 -5.63
N ARG A 19 -22.11 -29.13 -4.56
CA ARG A 19 -23.42 -28.88 -3.94
C ARG A 19 -24.28 -27.88 -4.70
N LEU A 20 -23.68 -27.08 -5.58
CA LEU A 20 -24.35 -26.02 -6.33
C LEU A 20 -24.42 -26.39 -7.81
N GLN A 21 -25.56 -26.18 -8.46
CA GLN A 21 -25.62 -26.20 -9.93
C GLN A 21 -24.91 -24.95 -10.44
N VAL A 22 -23.59 -25.03 -10.62
CA VAL A 22 -22.73 -23.91 -11.02
C VAL A 22 -22.71 -23.73 -12.54
N ASP A 23 -22.75 -22.48 -12.98
CA ASP A 23 -22.39 -22.07 -14.32
C ASP A 23 -20.87 -21.86 -14.43
N THR A 24 -20.27 -22.43 -15.46
CA THR A 24 -18.84 -22.29 -15.78
C THR A 24 -18.59 -21.56 -17.11
N GLN A 25 -19.66 -21.21 -17.84
CA GLN A 25 -19.59 -20.55 -19.15
C GLN A 25 -19.92 -19.05 -19.03
N ASN A 26 -19.35 -18.22 -19.93
CA ASN A 26 -19.55 -16.76 -19.98
C ASN A 26 -19.28 -16.04 -18.65
N LEU A 27 -18.16 -16.39 -18.01
CA LEU A 27 -17.75 -15.81 -16.73
C LEU A 27 -16.76 -14.63 -16.93
N PRO A 28 -16.79 -13.60 -16.07
CA PRO A 28 -15.78 -12.56 -16.03
C PRO A 28 -14.36 -13.12 -15.80
N THR A 29 -13.33 -12.45 -16.35
CA THR A 29 -11.94 -12.88 -16.24
C THR A 29 -11.52 -13.11 -14.78
N GLY A 30 -10.99 -14.31 -14.49
CA GLY A 30 -10.53 -14.70 -13.14
C GLY A 30 -11.59 -15.36 -12.26
N MET A 31 -12.84 -15.50 -12.74
CA MET A 31 -13.90 -16.25 -12.08
C MET A 31 -13.86 -17.73 -12.52
N ARG A 32 -13.91 -18.64 -11.54
CA ARG A 32 -13.90 -20.11 -11.72
C ARG A 32 -15.30 -20.66 -11.98
N ALA A 33 -16.29 -20.15 -11.25
CA ALA A 33 -17.67 -20.62 -11.29
C ALA A 33 -18.61 -19.56 -10.71
N ARG A 34 -19.88 -19.58 -11.15
CA ARG A 34 -20.95 -18.75 -10.57
C ARG A 34 -22.19 -19.60 -10.36
N ALA A 35 -22.88 -19.43 -9.24
CA ALA A 35 -24.19 -20.05 -9.02
C ALA A 35 -25.19 -19.01 -8.52
N LYS A 36 -26.48 -19.29 -8.72
CA LYS A 36 -27.56 -18.57 -8.06
C LYS A 36 -28.33 -19.58 -7.22
N TYR A 37 -28.36 -19.36 -5.91
CA TYR A 37 -28.97 -20.28 -4.96
C TYR A 37 -29.77 -19.50 -3.92
N GLU A 38 -31.05 -19.85 -3.74
CA GLU A 38 -31.98 -19.19 -2.79
C GLU A 38 -31.97 -17.64 -2.91
N GLY A 39 -31.90 -17.12 -4.13
CA GLY A 39 -31.90 -15.67 -4.39
C GLY A 39 -30.58 -14.95 -4.10
N VAL A 40 -29.51 -15.67 -3.77
CA VAL A 40 -28.15 -15.16 -3.57
C VAL A 40 -27.27 -15.57 -4.75
N THR A 41 -26.49 -14.64 -5.29
CA THR A 41 -25.46 -14.91 -6.29
C THR A 41 -24.16 -15.27 -5.60
N ILE A 42 -23.61 -16.44 -5.94
CA ILE A 42 -22.35 -16.98 -5.42
C ILE A 42 -21.33 -16.94 -6.54
N SER A 43 -20.23 -16.22 -6.35
CA SER A 43 -19.13 -16.09 -7.31
C SER A 43 -17.84 -16.67 -6.74
N ILE A 44 -17.28 -17.66 -7.42
CA ILE A 44 -16.06 -18.38 -7.01
C ILE A 44 -14.92 -17.94 -7.94
N TYR A 45 -13.80 -17.51 -7.38
CA TYR A 45 -12.64 -17.00 -8.14
C TYR A 45 -11.47 -17.98 -8.13
N ASN A 46 -10.60 -17.90 -9.15
CA ASN A 46 -9.36 -18.69 -9.22
C ASN A 46 -8.41 -18.41 -8.06
N SER A 47 -8.55 -17.25 -7.39
CA SER A 47 -7.78 -16.86 -6.21
C SER A 47 -8.30 -17.48 -4.90
N GLN A 48 -9.18 -18.48 -4.97
CA GLN A 48 -9.87 -19.12 -3.83
C GLN A 48 -10.81 -18.20 -3.04
N LYS A 49 -11.13 -17.03 -3.59
CA LYS A 49 -12.13 -16.14 -3.01
C LYS A 49 -13.51 -16.61 -3.43
N VAL A 50 -14.47 -16.59 -2.50
CA VAL A 50 -15.87 -16.84 -2.76
C VAL A 50 -16.68 -15.66 -2.24
N MET A 51 -17.54 -15.11 -3.10
CA MET A 51 -18.40 -13.98 -2.81
C MET A 51 -19.86 -14.41 -2.86
N PHE A 52 -20.62 -14.13 -1.81
CA PHE A 52 -22.07 -14.27 -1.76
C PHE A 52 -22.69 -12.88 -1.81
N GLN A 53 -23.67 -12.67 -2.68
CA GLN A 53 -24.25 -11.36 -2.95
C GLN A 53 -25.77 -11.45 -3.09
N GLY A 54 -26.51 -10.81 -2.18
CA GLY A 54 -27.98 -10.91 -2.08
C GLY A 54 -28.47 -10.64 -0.66
N LYS A 55 -29.77 -10.39 -0.47
CA LYS A 55 -30.34 -10.00 0.84
C LYS A 55 -30.03 -11.00 1.97
N ASN A 56 -29.85 -12.28 1.65
CA ASN A 56 -29.60 -13.38 2.60
C ASN A 56 -28.17 -13.95 2.54
N ALA A 57 -27.20 -13.18 2.04
CA ALA A 57 -25.84 -13.67 1.76
C ALA A 57 -25.12 -14.26 2.99
N GLU A 58 -25.29 -13.65 4.17
CA GLU A 58 -24.63 -14.08 5.41
C GLU A 58 -25.26 -15.34 5.99
N THR A 59 -26.58 -15.43 6.04
CA THR A 59 -27.31 -16.63 6.47
C THR A 59 -26.97 -17.83 5.57
N LEU A 60 -26.89 -17.60 4.25
CA LEU A 60 -26.58 -18.67 3.31
C LEU A 60 -25.13 -19.16 3.45
N TRP A 61 -24.19 -18.26 3.73
CA TRP A 61 -22.80 -18.64 4.06
C TRP A 61 -22.75 -19.60 5.25
N HIS A 62 -23.41 -19.25 6.36
CA HIS A 62 -23.46 -20.11 7.55
C HIS A 62 -24.17 -21.44 7.27
N LYS A 63 -25.22 -21.45 6.44
CA LYS A 63 -25.93 -22.68 6.05
C LYS A 63 -25.08 -23.62 5.19
N LEU A 64 -24.29 -23.09 4.25
CA LEU A 64 -23.52 -23.92 3.32
C LEU A 64 -22.15 -24.34 3.85
N ILE A 65 -21.53 -23.52 4.69
CA ILE A 65 -20.14 -23.69 5.16
C ILE A 65 -20.04 -23.84 6.70
N GLY A 66 -21.01 -23.33 7.46
CA GLY A 66 -20.94 -23.18 8.92
C GLY A 66 -20.98 -24.46 9.78
N HIS A 67 -20.78 -25.64 9.21
CA HIS A 67 -20.61 -26.89 9.97
C HIS A 67 -19.15 -27.38 10.10
N SER A 68 -18.17 -26.57 9.69
CA SER A 68 -16.73 -26.87 9.81
C SER A 68 -16.05 -26.23 11.04
N GLU A 69 -16.80 -25.91 12.10
CA GLU A 69 -16.23 -25.46 13.37
C GLU A 69 -16.76 -26.32 14.55
N SER A 70 -16.33 -27.58 14.65
CA SER A 70 -16.20 -28.26 15.95
C SER A 70 -15.37 -29.55 15.87
N LYS A 71 -14.28 -29.56 16.65
CA LYS A 71 -13.61 -30.70 17.32
C LYS A 71 -13.44 -32.02 16.54
N SER A 72 -12.19 -32.33 16.17
CA SER A 72 -11.70 -33.71 16.04
C SER A 72 -10.42 -33.93 16.86
N LEU A 73 -10.62 -34.48 18.06
CA LEU A 73 -9.63 -35.28 18.78
C LEU A 73 -9.57 -36.64 18.09
N VAL A 74 -8.56 -36.91 17.25
CA VAL A 74 -8.14 -38.29 16.92
C VAL A 74 -6.63 -38.34 16.71
N LYS A 75 -5.96 -39.15 17.53
CA LYS A 75 -4.59 -39.63 17.34
C LYS A 75 -4.49 -40.40 16.02
N SER A 76 -3.57 -40.03 15.13
CA SER A 76 -3.04 -40.98 14.13
C SER A 76 -1.56 -40.71 13.79
N ILE A 77 -0.81 -41.77 14.07
CA ILE A 77 0.51 -42.23 13.62
C ILE A 77 1.28 -41.34 12.63
N SER A 78 2.50 -41.04 13.07
CA SER A 78 3.60 -40.37 12.38
C SER A 78 3.87 -40.85 10.96
N LYS A 79 3.67 -39.95 9.99
CA LYS A 79 4.53 -39.83 8.81
C LYS A 79 5.05 -38.40 8.77
N LYS A 80 6.36 -38.23 9.00
CA LYS A 80 7.08 -36.95 8.89
C LYS A 80 6.88 -36.38 7.48
N LYS A 81 5.91 -35.49 7.29
CA LYS A 81 6.00 -34.43 6.29
C LYS A 81 6.60 -33.23 7.00
N GLN A 82 7.77 -32.80 6.57
CA GLN A 82 8.36 -31.53 7.00
C GLN A 82 7.33 -30.43 6.77
N ALA A 83 6.74 -29.95 7.86
CA ALA A 83 6.06 -28.67 7.85
C ALA A 83 7.13 -27.64 7.49
N THR A 84 6.99 -26.99 6.34
CA THR A 84 7.64 -25.70 6.12
C THR A 84 7.04 -24.76 7.14
N SER A 85 7.73 -24.61 8.28
CA SER A 85 7.44 -23.55 9.23
C SER A 85 7.55 -22.23 8.47
N THR A 86 6.43 -21.63 8.10
CA THR A 86 6.43 -20.22 7.71
C THR A 86 6.75 -19.45 8.99
N HIS A 87 8.05 -19.29 9.26
CA HIS A 87 8.55 -18.57 10.41
C HIS A 87 8.21 -17.10 10.18
N ARG A 88 7.04 -16.68 10.67
CA ARG A 88 6.60 -15.29 10.56
C ARG A 88 7.45 -14.46 11.51
N ILE A 89 8.39 -13.70 10.96
CA ILE A 89 9.28 -12.82 11.73
C ILE A 89 8.42 -11.84 12.54
N ARG A 90 8.71 -11.73 13.83
CA ARG A 90 8.06 -10.77 14.73
C ARG A 90 8.88 -9.48 14.75
N TYR A 91 8.84 -8.69 13.69
CA TYR A 91 9.68 -7.49 13.54
C TYR A 91 9.66 -6.55 14.75
N ASN A 92 8.50 -6.40 15.42
CA ASN A 92 8.36 -5.56 16.61
C ASN A 92 9.08 -6.10 17.88
N ALA A 93 9.71 -7.27 17.82
CA ALA A 93 10.60 -7.79 18.87
C ALA A 93 12.09 -7.49 18.59
N HIS A 94 12.38 -6.85 17.45
CA HIS A 94 13.71 -6.62 16.92
C HIS A 94 13.92 -5.15 16.59
N SER A 95 15.18 -4.75 16.49
CA SER A 95 15.58 -3.43 16.01
C SER A 95 15.55 -3.41 14.48
N CYS A 96 14.61 -2.67 13.91
CA CYS A 96 14.33 -2.71 12.48
C CYS A 96 14.48 -1.35 11.81
N ILE A 97 14.96 -1.34 10.56
CA ILE A 97 14.72 -0.24 9.63
C ILE A 97 13.48 -0.59 8.80
N GLY A 98 12.50 0.31 8.76
CA GLY A 98 11.33 0.20 7.89
C GLY A 98 11.36 1.27 6.80
N SER A 99 10.81 0.98 5.62
CA SER A 99 10.64 2.01 4.58
C SER A 99 9.29 1.94 3.89
N ASP A 100 8.74 3.12 3.57
CA ASP A 100 7.45 3.29 2.89
C ASP A 100 7.41 4.62 2.12
N GLU A 101 6.40 4.79 1.26
CA GLU A 101 6.21 5.97 0.44
C GLU A 101 4.79 6.57 0.50
N ALA A 102 4.68 7.84 0.13
CA ALA A 102 3.40 8.52 -0.08
C ALA A 102 3.42 9.41 -1.32
N GLY A 103 2.24 9.65 -1.90
CA GLY A 103 2.06 10.53 -3.06
C GLY A 103 2.20 9.86 -4.43
N SER A 104 2.37 8.52 -4.49
CA SER A 104 2.54 7.79 -5.76
C SER A 104 1.29 7.82 -6.66
N GLY A 105 0.10 7.74 -6.05
CA GLY A 105 -1.20 7.77 -6.73
C GLY A 105 -1.84 9.16 -6.85
N ASP A 106 -1.21 10.20 -6.30
CA ASP A 106 -1.71 11.56 -6.30
C ASP A 106 -1.23 12.33 -7.53
N TYR A 107 -2.14 13.02 -8.22
CA TYR A 107 -1.78 13.79 -9.41
C TYR A 107 -0.93 15.00 -9.07
N PHE A 108 -1.37 15.77 -8.08
CA PHE A 108 -0.63 16.90 -7.54
C PHE A 108 0.41 16.44 -6.52
N GLY A 109 1.46 17.25 -6.38
CA GLY A 109 2.47 17.08 -5.35
C GLY A 109 3.47 15.95 -5.62
N PRO A 110 4.46 15.80 -4.71
CA PRO A 110 5.65 14.99 -4.91
C PRO A 110 5.39 13.50 -4.74
N LEU A 111 6.41 12.71 -5.04
CA LEU A 111 6.59 11.37 -4.46
C LEU A 111 7.52 11.51 -3.25
N THR A 112 7.08 11.07 -2.08
CA THR A 112 7.85 11.12 -0.84
C THR A 112 8.17 9.71 -0.37
N VAL A 113 9.41 9.45 0.03
CA VAL A 113 9.86 8.15 0.52
C VAL A 113 10.60 8.37 1.83
N CYS A 114 10.31 7.54 2.83
CA CYS A 114 11.00 7.58 4.10
C CYS A 114 11.54 6.20 4.47
N ALA A 115 12.70 6.16 5.11
CA ALA A 115 13.15 5.04 5.93
C ALA A 115 13.30 5.50 7.37
N CYS A 116 12.98 4.63 8.33
CA CYS A 116 13.01 4.92 9.76
C CYS A 116 13.57 3.74 10.52
N TYR A 117 14.53 4.00 11.42
CA TYR A 117 15.01 3.01 12.38
C TYR A 117 14.16 3.05 13.65
N VAL A 118 13.72 1.87 14.08
CA VAL A 118 13.00 1.65 15.34
C VAL A 118 13.70 0.53 16.08
N SER A 119 14.34 0.86 17.19
CA SER A 119 14.90 -0.14 18.09
C SER A 119 13.80 -0.90 18.82
N ALA A 120 14.11 -2.11 19.31
CA ALA A 120 13.17 -2.89 20.13
C ALA A 120 12.68 -2.11 21.38
N GLN A 121 13.50 -1.21 21.92
CA GLN A 121 13.18 -0.36 23.07
C GLN A 121 12.16 0.75 22.75
N HIS A 122 12.10 1.22 21.50
CA HIS A 122 11.14 2.24 21.08
C HIS A 122 9.75 1.66 20.74
N VAL A 123 9.63 0.34 20.58
CA VAL A 123 8.34 -0.30 20.24
C VAL A 123 7.20 0.01 21.23
N PRO A 124 7.40 -0.04 22.56
CA PRO A 124 6.34 0.29 23.52
C PRO A 124 5.83 1.72 23.38
N ILE A 125 6.73 2.72 23.29
CA ILE A 125 6.33 4.13 23.16
C ILE A 125 5.58 4.39 21.84
N LEU A 126 5.98 3.75 20.74
CA LEU A 126 5.26 3.88 19.47
C LEU A 126 3.83 3.33 19.54
N LYS A 127 3.61 2.23 20.28
CA LYS A 127 2.27 1.70 20.52
C LYS A 127 1.43 2.66 21.35
N GLU A 128 2.02 3.27 22.38
CA GLU A 128 1.35 4.24 23.24
C GLU A 128 0.96 5.52 22.49
N LEU A 129 1.84 6.02 21.62
CA LEU A 129 1.55 7.15 20.73
C LEU A 129 0.42 6.85 19.73
N GLY A 130 0.13 5.57 19.50
CA GLY A 130 -0.87 5.11 18.53
C GLY A 130 -0.33 5.08 17.10
N VAL A 131 0.94 4.73 16.93
CA VAL A 131 1.49 4.38 15.61
C VAL A 131 0.79 3.12 15.12
N ASP A 132 -0.01 3.27 14.07
CA ASP A 132 -0.79 2.22 13.40
C ASP A 132 -0.67 2.42 11.89
N ASP A 133 -1.37 1.59 11.11
CA ASP A 133 -1.56 1.76 9.67
C ASP A 133 -1.98 3.21 9.35
N SER A 134 -1.08 3.92 8.65
CA SER A 134 -1.22 5.34 8.36
C SER A 134 -2.51 5.62 7.59
N LYS A 135 -2.99 4.68 6.77
CA LYS A 135 -4.21 4.81 5.96
C LYS A 135 -5.47 4.98 6.79
N ARG A 136 -5.46 4.54 8.05
CA ARG A 136 -6.57 4.69 9.00
C ARG A 136 -6.52 6.03 9.75
N LEU A 137 -5.42 6.76 9.65
CA LEU A 137 -5.19 8.03 10.34
C LEU A 137 -5.61 9.23 9.49
N THR A 138 -6.17 10.23 10.17
CA THR A 138 -6.48 11.54 9.58
C THR A 138 -5.20 12.34 9.38
N ASP A 139 -5.20 13.29 8.45
CA ASP A 139 -4.00 14.11 8.20
C ASP A 139 -3.56 14.91 9.44
N LYS A 140 -4.52 15.39 10.25
CA LYS A 140 -4.22 16.04 11.53
C LYS A 140 -3.46 15.11 12.49
N LYS A 141 -3.86 13.84 12.59
CA LYS A 141 -3.18 12.86 13.43
C LYS A 141 -1.82 12.46 12.85
N ILE A 142 -1.70 12.34 11.52
CA ILE A 142 -0.41 12.12 10.84
C ILE A 142 0.57 13.24 11.19
N VAL A 143 0.14 14.50 11.09
CA VAL A 143 0.98 15.67 11.42
C VAL A 143 1.43 15.63 12.87
N ALA A 144 0.49 15.46 13.81
CA ALA A 144 0.82 15.42 15.23
C ALA A 144 1.74 14.24 15.62
N LEU A 145 1.59 13.07 14.97
CA LEU A 145 2.47 11.94 15.20
C LEU A 145 3.86 12.16 14.60
N ALA A 146 3.93 12.54 13.32
CA ALA A 146 5.20 12.73 12.63
C ALA A 146 6.08 13.76 13.35
N GLU A 147 5.50 14.88 13.79
CA GLU A 147 6.22 15.92 14.55
C GLU A 147 6.81 15.41 15.88
N GLN A 148 6.24 14.36 16.48
CA GLN A 148 6.83 13.67 17.63
C GLN A 148 7.88 12.65 17.20
N LEU A 149 7.57 11.78 16.23
CA LEU A 149 8.46 10.69 15.79
C LEU A 149 9.83 11.19 15.33
N VAL A 150 9.86 12.29 14.57
CA VAL A 150 11.11 12.83 14.01
C VAL A 150 12.09 13.35 15.08
N THR A 151 11.62 13.56 16.32
CA THR A 151 12.46 14.08 17.42
C THR A 151 13.36 13.01 18.03
N PHE A 152 12.99 11.73 17.93
CA PHE A 152 13.70 10.64 18.60
C PHE A 152 13.99 9.42 17.71
N LEU A 153 13.33 9.27 16.56
CA LEU A 153 13.63 8.18 15.63
C LEU A 153 14.64 8.62 14.55
N PRO A 154 15.77 7.91 14.40
CA PRO A 154 16.65 8.11 13.25
C PRO A 154 15.92 7.76 11.95
N HIS A 155 15.84 8.72 11.02
CA HIS A 155 15.11 8.56 9.77
C HIS A 155 15.81 9.27 8.60
N SER A 156 15.43 8.90 7.38
CA SER A 156 15.79 9.59 6.14
C SER A 156 14.53 9.78 5.32
N LEU A 157 14.22 11.02 4.99
CA LEU A 157 13.10 11.40 4.13
C LEU A 157 13.67 11.98 2.83
N LEU A 158 13.26 11.42 1.69
CA LEU A 158 13.56 11.94 0.37
C LEU A 158 12.26 12.38 -0.33
N VAL A 159 12.30 13.57 -0.91
CA VAL A 159 11.18 14.16 -1.65
C VAL A 159 11.57 14.32 -3.10
N LEU A 160 10.88 13.61 -3.98
CA LEU A 160 10.97 13.79 -5.42
C LEU A 160 9.87 14.77 -5.84
N ASP A 161 10.23 16.05 -5.93
CA ASP A 161 9.37 17.13 -6.40
C ASP A 161 8.86 16.90 -7.83
N ASN A 162 7.79 17.61 -8.21
CA ASN A 162 7.15 17.42 -9.51
C ASN A 162 8.08 17.71 -10.71
N PRO A 163 8.91 18.78 -10.71
CA PRO A 163 9.87 19.00 -11.79
C PRO A 163 10.82 17.82 -12.00
N LYS A 164 11.48 17.34 -10.94
CA LYS A 164 12.40 16.19 -11.04
C LYS A 164 11.64 14.91 -11.35
N TYR A 165 10.44 14.70 -10.77
CA TYR A 165 9.60 13.55 -11.11
C TYR A 165 9.32 13.49 -12.62
N ASN A 166 8.92 14.63 -13.19
CA ASN A 166 8.58 14.74 -14.61
C ASN A 166 9.84 14.57 -15.49
N GLU A 167 10.99 15.12 -15.08
CA GLU A 167 12.29 14.87 -15.73
C GLU A 167 12.61 13.36 -15.77
N ARG A 168 12.50 12.67 -14.62
CA ARG A 168 12.73 11.21 -14.57
C ARG A 168 11.73 10.44 -15.43
N LYS A 169 10.46 10.87 -15.49
CA LYS A 169 9.46 10.28 -16.39
C LYS A 169 9.85 10.44 -17.86
N GLN A 170 10.34 11.61 -18.26
CA GLN A 170 10.81 11.87 -19.63
C GLN A 170 12.02 11.00 -19.99
N LEU A 171 12.90 10.72 -19.02
CA LEU A 171 14.00 9.75 -19.16
C LEU A 171 13.55 8.27 -19.17
N GLY A 172 12.25 8.00 -19.26
CA GLY A 172 11.69 6.65 -19.35
C GLY A 172 11.62 5.89 -18.02
N TRP A 173 11.82 6.55 -16.88
CA TRP A 173 11.72 5.85 -15.59
C TRP A 173 10.26 5.50 -15.27
N SER A 174 10.06 4.28 -14.77
CA SER A 174 8.79 3.86 -14.18
C SER A 174 8.67 4.37 -12.73
N GLN A 175 7.45 4.47 -12.22
CA GLN A 175 7.24 4.78 -10.79
C GLN A 175 7.90 3.73 -9.89
N VAL A 176 7.86 2.45 -10.30
CA VAL A 176 8.55 1.36 -9.60
C VAL A 176 10.05 1.61 -9.52
N LYS A 177 10.68 2.06 -10.61
CA LYS A 177 12.10 2.41 -10.61
C LYS A 177 12.41 3.60 -9.68
N MET A 178 11.62 4.67 -9.76
CA MET A 178 11.80 5.84 -8.88
C MET A 178 11.71 5.44 -7.41
N LYS A 179 10.70 4.64 -7.05
CA LYS A 179 10.53 4.13 -5.69
C LYS A 179 11.71 3.26 -5.26
N ALA A 180 12.13 2.30 -6.08
CA ALA A 180 13.26 1.43 -5.74
C ALA A 180 14.53 2.21 -5.42
N VAL A 181 14.88 3.18 -6.27
CA VAL A 181 16.05 4.06 -6.04
C VAL A 181 15.90 4.85 -4.73
N LEU A 182 14.75 5.49 -4.51
CA LEU A 182 14.52 6.34 -3.34
C LEU A 182 14.47 5.54 -2.03
N HIS A 183 13.84 4.36 -2.01
CA HIS A 183 13.83 3.48 -0.84
C HIS A 183 15.25 3.02 -0.52
N ASN A 184 15.99 2.56 -1.53
CA ASN A 184 17.36 2.08 -1.36
C ASN A 184 18.24 3.17 -0.75
N GLU A 185 18.10 4.40 -1.23
CA GLU A 185 18.90 5.53 -0.74
C GLU A 185 18.47 6.01 0.65
N CYS A 186 17.16 6.01 0.96
CA CYS A 186 16.70 6.31 2.32
C CYS A 186 17.28 5.31 3.33
N ILE A 187 17.29 4.02 3.01
CA ILE A 187 17.82 2.98 3.89
C ILE A 187 19.32 3.17 4.12
N LYS A 188 20.11 3.42 3.06
CA LYS A 188 21.55 3.75 3.19
C LYS A 188 21.78 4.95 4.10
N ASN A 189 20.97 5.99 3.95
CA ASN A 189 21.09 7.20 4.77
C ASN A 189 20.75 6.95 6.24
N VAL A 190 19.80 6.07 6.55
CA VAL A 190 19.52 5.67 7.94
C VAL A 190 20.67 4.83 8.50
N LEU A 191 21.23 3.89 7.74
CA LEU A 191 22.36 3.08 8.18
C LEU A 191 23.61 3.91 8.50
N LYS A 192 23.78 5.08 7.88
CA LYS A 192 24.86 6.03 8.23
C LYS A 192 24.62 6.78 9.55
N LYS A 193 23.41 6.72 10.12
CA LYS A 193 22.99 7.45 11.32
C LYS A 193 22.88 6.56 12.57
N VAL A 194 23.02 5.24 12.40
CA VAL A 194 22.86 4.25 13.47
C VAL A 194 24.03 3.26 13.43
N ASP A 195 24.24 2.52 14.50
CA ASP A 195 25.14 1.39 14.46
C ASP A 195 24.48 0.24 13.65
N ALA A 196 25.04 -0.07 12.49
CA ALA A 196 24.53 -1.13 11.61
C ALA A 196 24.57 -2.54 12.24
N THR A 197 25.39 -2.74 13.28
CA THR A 197 25.43 -4.00 14.04
C THR A 197 24.19 -4.18 14.91
N GLU A 198 23.55 -3.09 15.34
CA GLU A 198 22.30 -3.09 16.13
C GLU A 198 21.04 -3.21 15.27
N VAL A 199 21.16 -3.24 13.94
CA VAL A 199 20.03 -3.45 13.04
C VAL A 199 19.87 -4.95 12.80
N ASP A 200 18.76 -5.52 13.26
CA ASP A 200 18.43 -6.94 13.05
C ASP A 200 17.85 -7.16 11.65
N TYR A 201 16.91 -6.30 11.25
CA TYR A 201 16.18 -6.43 9.99
C TYR A 201 15.99 -5.09 9.28
N ILE A 202 15.97 -5.14 7.95
CA ILE A 202 15.50 -4.06 7.09
C ILE A 202 14.22 -4.56 6.43
N VAL A 203 13.12 -3.83 6.55
CA VAL A 203 11.80 -4.28 6.08
C VAL A 203 11.21 -3.23 5.16
N ILE A 204 10.93 -3.64 3.91
CA ILE A 204 10.42 -2.77 2.86
C ILE A 204 8.96 -3.14 2.59
N ASP A 205 8.05 -2.17 2.56
CA ASP A 205 6.68 -2.44 2.09
C ASP A 205 6.71 -2.82 0.61
N GLN A 206 6.24 -4.02 0.31
CA GLN A 206 6.46 -4.63 -0.99
C GLN A 206 5.56 -4.00 -2.06
N PHE A 207 6.15 -3.15 -2.91
CA PHE A 207 5.49 -2.55 -4.06
C PHE A 207 5.86 -3.16 -5.42
N ALA A 208 6.87 -4.03 -5.44
CA ALA A 208 7.29 -4.79 -6.59
C ALA A 208 7.86 -6.13 -6.14
N LYS A 209 8.01 -7.08 -7.07
CA LYS A 209 8.78 -8.28 -6.80
C LYS A 209 10.20 -7.91 -6.43
N GLN A 210 10.81 -8.71 -5.56
CA GLN A 210 12.13 -8.45 -5.03
C GLN A 210 13.19 -8.28 -6.12
N GLU A 211 13.17 -9.14 -7.15
CA GLU A 211 14.12 -9.09 -8.26
C GLU A 211 13.99 -7.79 -9.06
N ILE A 212 12.77 -7.26 -9.18
CA ILE A 212 12.49 -5.99 -9.86
C ILE A 212 12.97 -4.81 -9.02
N TYR A 213 12.78 -4.86 -7.70
CA TYR A 213 13.35 -3.86 -6.79
C TYR A 213 14.87 -3.83 -6.92
N GLU A 214 15.51 -4.99 -6.86
CA GLU A 214 16.97 -5.13 -6.88
C GLU A 214 17.56 -4.66 -8.21
N HIS A 215 16.91 -4.99 -9.32
CA HIS A 215 17.28 -4.48 -10.64
C HIS A 215 17.23 -2.95 -10.72
N TYR A 216 16.25 -2.32 -10.08
CA TYR A 216 16.04 -0.87 -10.16
C TYR A 216 16.70 -0.05 -9.05
N ALA A 217 17.21 -0.66 -7.97
CA ALA A 217 17.78 0.03 -6.82
C ALA A 217 19.05 0.86 -7.15
N LEU A 218 19.57 0.77 -8.39
CA LEU A 218 20.74 1.47 -8.93
C LEU A 218 21.94 1.42 -7.97
N GLY A 219 22.23 0.24 -7.43
CA GLY A 219 23.37 -0.02 -6.55
C GLY A 219 23.16 -1.27 -5.69
N ALA A 220 24.13 -1.56 -4.83
CA ALA A 220 24.00 -2.65 -3.87
C ALA A 220 22.82 -2.42 -2.91
N ILE A 221 22.17 -3.52 -2.53
CA ILE A 221 21.12 -3.54 -1.51
C ILE A 221 21.80 -3.52 -0.13
N PRO A 222 21.50 -2.53 0.72
CA PRO A 222 22.10 -2.41 2.04
C PRO A 222 21.75 -3.63 2.89
N GLU A 223 22.75 -4.23 3.54
CA GLU A 223 22.56 -5.41 4.39
C GLU A 223 21.61 -6.44 3.75
N ARG A 224 21.92 -6.86 2.51
CA ARG A 224 21.05 -7.72 1.67
C ARG A 224 20.50 -8.94 2.41
N GLN A 225 21.29 -9.52 3.31
CA GLN A 225 20.99 -10.66 4.15
C GLN A 225 19.97 -10.35 5.28
N LYS A 226 19.88 -9.08 5.71
CA LYS A 226 18.92 -8.59 6.70
C LYS A 226 17.65 -8.02 6.05
N THR A 227 17.66 -7.80 4.73
CA THR A 227 16.57 -7.14 4.00
C THR A 227 15.43 -8.09 3.63
N GLN A 228 14.22 -7.74 4.05
CA GLN A 228 12.97 -8.45 3.83
C GLN A 228 11.95 -7.59 3.10
N PHE A 229 11.16 -8.22 2.23
CA PHE A 229 10.08 -7.58 1.49
C PHE A 229 8.75 -8.13 1.99
N GLU A 230 7.91 -7.26 2.54
CA GLU A 230 6.68 -7.68 3.19
C GLU A 230 5.46 -7.03 2.54
N THR A 231 4.45 -7.84 2.21
CA THR A 231 3.13 -7.31 1.86
C THR A 231 2.40 -6.84 3.10
N LYS A 232 1.73 -5.68 3.03
CA LYS A 232 1.07 -5.03 4.18
C LYS A 232 2.06 -4.78 5.31
N GLY A 233 3.23 -4.26 4.98
CA GLY A 233 4.38 -4.13 5.87
C GLY A 233 4.07 -3.32 7.13
N GLU A 234 3.26 -2.27 7.00
CA GLU A 234 2.80 -1.40 8.11
C GLU A 234 2.10 -2.18 9.24
N SER A 235 1.35 -3.24 8.91
CA SER A 235 0.69 -4.11 9.89
C SER A 235 1.62 -5.12 10.57
N LYS A 236 2.84 -5.29 10.04
CA LYS A 236 3.83 -6.28 10.49
C LYS A 236 5.00 -5.64 11.23
N SER A 237 5.33 -4.38 10.92
CA SER A 237 6.49 -3.67 11.44
C SER A 237 6.13 -2.22 11.77
N LEU A 238 6.32 -1.84 13.03
CA LEU A 238 6.17 -0.45 13.47
C LEU A 238 7.23 0.46 12.82
N ALA A 239 8.36 -0.07 12.38
CA ALA A 239 9.34 0.69 11.62
C ALA A 239 8.78 1.13 10.25
N ILE A 240 8.01 0.25 9.58
CA ILE A 240 7.30 0.61 8.34
C ILE A 240 6.19 1.61 8.65
N ALA A 241 5.39 1.37 9.70
CA ALA A 241 4.33 2.30 10.08
C ALA A 241 4.87 3.72 10.42
N ALA A 242 5.99 3.81 11.13
CA ALA A 242 6.66 5.08 11.41
C ALA A 242 7.16 5.77 10.13
N ALA A 243 7.80 5.02 9.22
CA ALA A 243 8.22 5.54 7.92
C ALA A 243 7.03 6.04 7.08
N SER A 244 5.91 5.31 7.09
CA SER A 244 4.65 5.66 6.42
C SER A 244 4.07 6.98 6.93
N ILE A 245 4.08 7.17 8.26
CA ILE A 245 3.63 8.41 8.90
C ILE A 245 4.51 9.58 8.47
N ILE A 246 5.83 9.42 8.49
CA ILE A 246 6.79 10.49 8.14
C ILE A 246 6.73 10.84 6.64
N SER A 247 6.64 9.85 5.75
CA SER A 247 6.49 10.10 4.30
C SER A 247 5.16 10.81 4.01
N ARG A 248 4.05 10.33 4.59
CA ARG A 248 2.74 10.96 4.43
C ARG A 248 2.68 12.37 5.02
N TYR A 249 3.36 12.62 6.14
CA TYR A 249 3.52 13.97 6.69
C TYR A 249 4.15 14.93 5.69
N ALA A 250 5.27 14.53 5.09
CA ALA A 250 5.97 15.34 4.10
C ALA A 250 5.08 15.64 2.89
N PHE A 251 4.34 14.63 2.41
CA PHE A 251 3.37 14.80 1.33
C PHE A 251 2.26 15.79 1.70
N VAL A 252 1.63 15.63 2.85
CA VAL A 252 0.54 16.52 3.32
C VAL A 252 1.03 17.96 3.47
N LYS A 253 2.18 18.19 4.12
CA LYS A 253 2.75 19.55 4.27
C LYS A 253 3.06 20.18 2.91
N HIS A 254 3.52 19.40 1.94
CA HIS A 254 3.76 19.90 0.58
C HIS A 254 2.45 20.30 -0.11
N MET A 255 1.39 19.50 0.01
CA MET A 255 0.07 19.83 -0.53
C MET A 255 -0.52 21.10 0.10
N ASP A 256 -0.34 21.27 1.41
CA ASP A 256 -0.72 22.50 2.12
C ASP A 256 0.05 23.72 1.61
N GLN A 257 1.35 23.57 1.36
CA GLN A 257 2.19 24.63 0.79
C GLN A 257 1.73 25.02 -0.61
N LEU A 258 1.48 24.04 -1.50
CA LEU A 258 0.93 24.31 -2.83
C LEU A 258 -0.40 25.06 -2.72
N SER A 259 -1.29 24.62 -1.83
CA SER A 259 -2.59 25.26 -1.66
C SER A 259 -2.48 26.73 -1.19
N LYS A 260 -1.55 27.00 -0.28
CA LYS A 260 -1.26 28.36 0.21
C LYS A 260 -0.65 29.25 -0.87
N CYS A 261 0.40 28.77 -1.55
CA CYS A 261 1.13 29.53 -2.57
C CYS A 261 0.20 29.95 -3.72
N TYR A 262 -0.65 29.03 -4.19
CA TYR A 262 -1.54 29.28 -5.32
C TYR A 262 -2.94 29.74 -4.92
N ARG A 263 -3.24 29.86 -3.62
CA ARG A 263 -4.55 30.27 -3.09
C ARG A 263 -5.72 29.48 -3.72
N ILE A 264 -5.51 28.18 -3.92
CA ILE A 264 -6.47 27.21 -4.46
C ILE A 264 -6.35 25.98 -3.56
N GLU A 265 -7.48 25.39 -3.14
CA GLU A 265 -7.45 24.09 -2.45
C GLU A 265 -6.97 23.01 -3.43
N ILE A 266 -5.74 22.50 -3.24
CA ILE A 266 -5.18 21.45 -4.07
C ILE A 266 -5.63 20.09 -3.53
N LEU A 267 -6.45 19.40 -4.31
CA LEU A 267 -7.04 18.12 -3.93
C LEU A 267 -6.07 16.95 -4.15
N LYS A 268 -6.06 16.02 -3.19
CA LYS A 268 -5.36 14.74 -3.28
C LYS A 268 -6.06 13.75 -4.24
N GLY A 269 -5.33 12.72 -4.64
CA GLY A 269 -5.76 11.66 -5.53
C GLY A 269 -5.73 12.04 -7.01
N ALA A 270 -6.56 11.38 -7.81
CA ALA A 270 -6.63 11.54 -9.27
C ALA A 270 -8.07 11.49 -9.80
N SER A 271 -9.05 11.90 -8.98
CA SER A 271 -10.48 11.85 -9.32
C SER A 271 -10.91 12.98 -10.28
N HIS A 272 -12.17 12.95 -10.74
CA HIS A 272 -12.71 14.04 -11.56
C HIS A 272 -12.65 15.42 -10.87
N LYS A 273 -12.79 15.47 -9.53
CA LYS A 273 -12.63 16.73 -8.77
C LYS A 273 -11.21 17.30 -8.89
N VAL A 274 -10.22 16.42 -9.04
CA VAL A 274 -8.82 16.79 -9.28
C VAL A 274 -8.66 17.38 -10.69
N ASP A 275 -9.32 16.80 -11.71
CA ASP A 275 -9.35 17.35 -13.07
C ASP A 275 -9.89 18.79 -13.08
N VAL A 276 -11.00 19.03 -12.36
CA VAL A 276 -11.60 20.37 -12.22
C VAL A 276 -10.65 21.34 -11.52
N THR A 277 -9.94 20.87 -10.48
CA THR A 277 -8.95 21.69 -9.76
C THR A 277 -7.77 22.04 -10.67
N ALA A 278 -7.29 21.09 -11.47
CA ALA A 278 -6.24 21.31 -12.46
C ALA A 278 -6.67 22.29 -13.56
N ALA A 279 -7.90 22.20 -14.04
CA ALA A 279 -8.44 23.17 -15.00
C ALA A 279 -8.42 24.60 -14.43
N LYS A 280 -8.80 24.78 -13.16
CA LYS A 280 -8.71 26.09 -12.47
C LYS A 280 -7.27 26.61 -12.38
N VAL A 281 -6.31 25.72 -12.13
CA VAL A 281 -4.89 26.10 -12.10
C VAL A 281 -4.44 26.56 -13.49
N ILE A 282 -4.79 25.83 -14.55
CA ILE A 282 -4.46 26.21 -15.94
C ILE A 282 -5.07 27.57 -16.28
N GLU A 283 -6.35 27.79 -15.98
CA GLU A 283 -7.06 29.05 -16.27
C GLU A 283 -6.40 30.26 -15.58
N LYS A 284 -5.92 30.09 -14.35
CA LYS A 284 -5.40 31.18 -13.53
C LYS A 284 -3.90 31.41 -13.68
N TYR A 285 -3.12 30.34 -13.85
CA TYR A 285 -1.67 30.38 -13.76
C TYR A 285 -0.96 29.74 -14.97
N GLY A 286 -1.70 29.13 -15.89
CA GLY A 286 -1.15 28.50 -17.09
C GLY A 286 -0.72 27.04 -16.90
N LEU A 287 -0.46 26.38 -18.03
CA LEU A 287 -0.12 24.96 -18.11
C LEU A 287 1.24 24.63 -17.49
N GLU A 288 2.23 25.52 -17.65
CA GLU A 288 3.58 25.32 -17.09
C GLU A 288 3.55 25.22 -15.56
N VAL A 289 2.75 26.06 -14.92
CA VAL A 289 2.55 26.02 -13.45
C VAL A 289 1.91 24.70 -13.03
N LEU A 290 0.91 24.22 -13.77
CA LEU A 290 0.31 22.91 -13.51
C LEU A 290 1.36 21.79 -13.59
N ASP A 291 2.19 21.79 -14.64
CA ASP A 291 3.24 20.78 -14.81
C ASP A 291 4.33 20.87 -13.73
N GLY A 292 4.61 22.07 -13.23
CA GLY A 292 5.53 22.31 -12.12
C GLY A 292 5.04 21.81 -10.76
N MET A 293 3.75 21.53 -10.60
CA MET A 293 3.14 21.08 -9.34
C MET A 293 2.40 19.74 -9.43
N SER A 294 2.45 19.08 -10.60
CA SER A 294 1.73 17.83 -10.86
C SER A 294 2.57 16.82 -11.65
N LYS A 295 2.13 15.57 -11.65
CA LYS A 295 2.76 14.48 -12.39
C LYS A 295 2.22 14.46 -13.82
N SER A 296 2.93 15.10 -14.75
CA SER A 296 2.40 15.47 -16.08
C SER A 296 1.93 14.30 -16.94
N HIS A 297 2.48 13.10 -16.75
CA HIS A 297 2.07 11.88 -17.46
C HIS A 297 0.68 11.31 -17.08
N PHE A 298 0.03 11.82 -16.03
CA PHE A 298 -1.30 11.34 -15.64
C PHE A 298 -2.39 11.84 -16.59
N SER A 299 -3.42 11.01 -16.78
CA SER A 299 -4.58 11.34 -17.63
C SER A 299 -5.30 12.63 -17.20
N ASN A 300 -5.20 13.00 -15.92
CA ASN A 300 -5.78 14.21 -15.35
C ASN A 300 -5.33 15.48 -16.09
N ARG A 301 -4.09 15.53 -16.58
CA ARG A 301 -3.56 16.67 -17.34
C ARG A 301 -4.38 16.94 -18.61
N ASN A 302 -4.63 15.89 -19.40
CA ASN A 302 -5.39 16.01 -20.65
C ASN A 302 -6.87 16.28 -20.39
N LYS A 303 -7.45 15.69 -19.34
CA LYS A 303 -8.83 15.96 -18.93
C LYS A 303 -9.00 17.42 -18.49
N ALA A 304 -8.04 17.96 -17.73
CA ALA A 304 -8.04 19.36 -17.34
C ALA A 304 -7.97 20.30 -18.54
N LEU A 305 -7.08 20.04 -19.51
CA LEU A 305 -7.02 20.80 -20.76
C LEU A 305 -8.33 20.77 -21.56
N ALA A 306 -8.97 19.60 -21.65
CA ALA A 306 -10.26 19.47 -22.32
C ALA A 306 -11.35 20.32 -21.64
N LEU A 307 -11.38 20.36 -20.29
CA LEU A 307 -12.31 21.19 -19.53
C LEU A 307 -12.09 22.70 -19.74
N VAL A 308 -10.83 23.14 -19.90
CA VAL A 308 -10.50 24.53 -20.20
C VAL A 308 -10.94 24.89 -21.62
N ASN A 309 -10.68 24.01 -22.59
CA ASN A 309 -11.03 24.24 -23.99
C ASN A 309 -12.54 24.23 -24.22
N SER A 310 -13.31 23.42 -23.50
CA SER A 310 -14.77 23.37 -23.65
C SER A 310 -15.51 24.61 -23.13
N LYS A 311 -14.83 25.50 -22.39
CA LYS A 311 -15.41 26.74 -21.88
C LYS A 311 -15.10 27.96 -22.75
N ARG A 312 -14.18 27.82 -23.70
CA ARG A 312 -13.80 28.86 -24.67
C ARG A 312 -14.64 28.70 -25.94
#